data_AF-A0A9Q1HK92-F1
#
_entry.id   AF-A0A9Q1HK92-F1
#
_cell.length_a   1.000
_cell.length_b   1.000
_cell.length_c   1.000
_cell.angle_alpha   90.00
_cell.angle_beta   90.00
_cell.angle_gamma   90.00
#
_symmetry.space_group_name_H-M   'P 1'
#
loop_
_entity.id
_entity.type
_entity.pdbx_description
1 polymer ?
#
loop_
_entity_poly.entity_id
_entity_poly.type
_entity_poly.pdbx_seq_one_letter_code
_entity_poly.pdbx_strand_id
1 'polypeptide(L)'
;MKSYREWLTYSPTTDRAYCFPCWGFANRCGKDYESTFGEYGFYNWKKATDKFKTHEHTPAHCDAVHLMMQAKQRLKLGKTVNEEQLRAHERQVKQNRQVLCRLLDATFYLAKQNLPLRGHRETLPSTRQTQYTCGGKVQNEGNFLELVKLLSKYDGILANHIATAQMNASYLSPQIQNEFISTLASNVRSSIISEVKSAHYYGVILDSTIDISHVDQFSVCLRYVDEQSVYRDKEE
;
A
#
# COMPACT_ATOMS: atom_id res chain seq x y z
N MET A 1 15.42 -35.51 44.74
CA MET A 1 14.27 -35.03 43.92
C MET A 1 14.83 -34.52 42.59
N LYS A 2 14.41 -35.08 41.44
CA LYS A 2 14.82 -34.57 40.12
C LYS A 2 14.06 -33.26 39.86
N SER A 3 14.76 -32.13 39.91
CA SER A 3 14.18 -30.82 39.59
C SER A 3 14.14 -30.66 38.07
N TYR A 4 12.93 -30.61 37.50
CA TYR A 4 12.74 -30.25 36.09
C TYR A 4 13.11 -28.78 35.87
N ARG A 5 13.83 -28.48 34.78
CA ARG A 5 14.28 -27.13 34.43
C ARG A 5 13.82 -26.80 33.01
N GLU A 6 12.90 -25.85 32.89
CA GLU A 6 12.33 -25.42 31.59
C GLU A 6 13.36 -24.76 30.66
N TRP A 7 14.43 -24.21 31.21
CA TRP A 7 15.47 -23.50 30.44
C TRP A 7 16.53 -24.42 29.82
N LEU A 8 16.62 -25.67 30.27
CA LEU A 8 17.70 -26.60 29.94
C LEU A 8 17.32 -27.48 28.74
N THR A 9 18.12 -27.42 27.68
CA THR A 9 17.93 -28.20 26.45
C THR A 9 19.13 -29.08 26.19
N TYR A 10 18.92 -30.35 25.84
CA TYR A 10 19.98 -31.30 25.51
C TYR A 10 20.06 -31.52 23.99
N SER A 11 21.28 -31.57 23.45
CA SER A 11 21.56 -31.87 22.04
C SER A 11 22.18 -33.28 21.91
N PRO A 12 21.47 -34.25 21.29
CA PRO A 12 22.01 -35.60 21.09
C PRO A 12 23.21 -35.68 20.15
N THR A 13 23.33 -34.74 19.21
CA THR A 13 24.42 -34.73 18.22
C THR A 13 25.75 -34.26 18.81
N THR A 14 25.69 -33.36 19.80
CA THR A 14 26.89 -32.82 20.46
C THR A 14 27.12 -33.39 21.86
N ASP A 15 26.20 -34.23 22.35
CA ASP A 15 26.16 -34.79 23.71
C ASP A 15 26.37 -33.71 24.80
N ARG A 16 25.62 -32.61 24.67
CA ARG A 16 25.78 -31.41 25.49
C ARG A 16 24.45 -30.79 25.90
N ALA A 17 24.44 -30.17 27.07
CA ALA A 17 23.33 -29.38 27.57
C ALA A 17 23.55 -27.87 27.35
N TYR A 18 22.49 -27.16 26.97
CA TYR A 18 22.46 -25.74 26.67
C TYR A 18 21.37 -25.07 27.48
N CYS A 19 21.53 -23.77 27.73
CA CYS A 19 20.49 -22.93 28.28
C CYS A 19 19.81 -22.18 27.12
N PHE A 20 18.57 -22.52 26.79
CA PHE A 20 17.84 -21.88 25.69
C PHE A 20 17.71 -20.35 25.86
N PRO A 21 17.33 -19.83 27.05
CA PRO A 21 17.34 -18.39 27.30
C PRO A 21 18.70 -17.75 27.04
N CYS A 22 19.79 -18.32 27.56
CA CYS A 22 21.12 -17.74 27.39
C CYS A 22 21.63 -17.84 25.95
N TRP A 23 21.28 -18.90 25.23
CA TRP A 23 21.64 -19.05 23.82
C TRP A 23 20.97 -17.99 22.93
N GLY A 24 19.68 -17.73 23.17
CA GLY A 24 18.86 -16.86 22.32
C GLY A 24 18.76 -15.39 22.76
N PHE A 25 18.91 -15.09 24.05
CA PHE A 25 18.56 -13.78 24.62
C PHE A 25 19.65 -13.15 25.52
N ALA A 26 20.71 -13.86 25.90
CA ALA A 26 21.77 -13.26 26.72
C ALA A 26 22.66 -12.28 25.94
N ASN A 27 23.19 -11.29 26.64
CA ASN A 27 24.23 -10.42 26.12
C ASN A 27 25.59 -11.17 26.11
N ARG A 28 26.00 -11.65 24.94
CA ARG A 28 27.25 -12.42 24.75
C ARG A 28 28.53 -11.63 25.01
N CYS A 29 28.44 -10.30 25.02
CA CYS A 29 29.55 -9.41 25.36
C CYS A 29 29.54 -8.98 26.84
N GLY A 30 28.56 -9.45 27.63
CA GLY A 30 28.43 -9.13 29.04
C GLY A 30 29.50 -9.83 29.87
N LYS A 31 29.96 -9.18 30.94
CA LYS A 31 30.98 -9.71 31.86
C LYS A 31 30.54 -11.00 32.56
N ASP A 32 29.23 -11.16 32.77
CA ASP A 32 28.64 -12.30 33.48
C ASP A 32 28.15 -13.41 32.54
N TYR A 33 28.44 -13.32 31.23
CA TYR A 33 28.01 -14.31 30.25
C TYR A 33 28.79 -15.62 30.36
N GLU A 34 28.08 -16.72 30.59
CA GLU A 34 28.67 -18.05 30.66
C GLU A 34 28.57 -18.78 29.31
N SER A 35 29.64 -18.71 28.51
CA SER A 35 29.74 -19.38 27.20
C SER A 35 29.57 -20.90 27.27
N THR A 36 29.78 -21.50 28.45
CA THR A 36 29.55 -22.94 28.67
C THR A 36 28.10 -23.35 28.41
N PHE A 37 27.12 -22.51 28.76
CA PHE A 37 25.70 -22.81 28.57
C PHE A 37 25.09 -22.18 27.32
N GLY A 38 25.73 -21.14 26.78
CA GLY A 38 25.22 -20.39 25.62
C GLY A 38 25.92 -20.66 24.29
N GLU A 39 27.13 -21.23 24.25
CA GLU A 39 27.90 -21.38 23.00
C GLU A 39 28.50 -22.77 22.84
N TYR A 40 29.26 -23.23 23.83
CA TYR A 40 29.97 -24.49 23.73
C TYR A 40 29.15 -25.69 24.18
N GLY A 41 28.19 -25.50 25.09
CA GLY A 41 27.41 -26.57 25.70
C GLY A 41 28.14 -27.25 26.86
N PHE A 42 27.37 -27.58 27.90
CA PHE A 42 27.83 -28.24 29.11
C PHE A 42 27.89 -29.77 28.91
N TYR A 43 29.03 -30.40 29.24
CA TYR A 43 29.25 -31.85 29.08
C TYR A 43 29.73 -32.55 30.36
N ASN A 44 30.07 -31.81 31.43
CA ASN A 44 30.62 -32.42 32.65
C ASN A 44 29.49 -32.91 33.58
N TRP A 45 28.88 -34.04 33.20
CA TRP A 45 27.73 -34.62 33.88
C TRP A 45 27.93 -34.87 35.38
N LYS A 46 29.16 -35.15 35.82
CA LYS A 46 29.51 -35.37 37.24
C LYS A 46 29.26 -34.14 38.12
N LYS A 47 29.34 -32.93 37.56
CA LYS A 47 29.12 -31.65 38.25
C LYS A 47 27.85 -30.93 37.81
N ALA A 48 27.00 -31.60 37.01
CA ALA A 48 25.82 -31.00 36.40
C ALA A 48 24.90 -30.34 37.42
N THR A 49 24.54 -31.06 38.49
CA THR A 49 23.57 -30.57 39.48
C THR A 49 24.02 -29.26 40.13
N ASP A 50 25.28 -29.16 40.54
CA ASP A 50 25.81 -27.97 41.20
C ASP A 50 25.98 -26.83 40.21
N LYS A 51 26.49 -27.13 39.00
CA LYS A 51 26.68 -26.12 37.96
C LYS A 51 25.37 -25.55 37.43
N PHE A 52 24.34 -26.36 37.30
CA PHE A 52 23.01 -25.88 36.91
C PHE A 52 22.40 -25.01 38.00
N LYS A 53 22.59 -25.36 39.28
CA LYS A 53 22.17 -24.52 40.40
C LYS A 53 22.90 -23.20 40.46
N THR A 54 24.20 -23.16 40.18
CA THR A 54 24.92 -21.88 40.14
C THR A 54 24.50 -21.05 38.93
N HIS A 55 24.32 -21.69 37.77
CA HIS A 55 23.95 -21.02 36.52
C HIS A 55 22.58 -20.32 36.61
N GLU A 56 21.57 -21.01 37.16
CA GLU A 56 20.19 -20.48 37.24
C GLU A 56 20.06 -19.23 38.12
N HIS A 57 21.05 -18.95 38.98
CA HIS A 57 21.10 -17.74 39.82
C HIS A 57 22.05 -16.67 39.27
N THR A 58 22.68 -16.87 38.11
CA THR A 58 23.54 -15.84 37.51
C THR A 58 22.70 -14.68 36.98
N PRO A 59 23.18 -13.42 37.09
CA PRO A 59 22.48 -12.26 36.54
C PRO A 59 22.19 -12.40 35.04
N ALA A 60 23.17 -12.88 34.27
CA ALA A 60 23.03 -13.11 32.84
C ALA A 60 21.91 -14.10 32.50
N HIS A 61 21.75 -15.17 33.29
CA HIS A 61 20.64 -16.12 33.12
C HIS A 61 19.29 -15.47 33.44
N CYS A 62 19.18 -14.79 34.59
CA CYS A 62 17.95 -14.12 35.01
C CYS A 62 17.48 -13.08 33.98
N ASP A 63 18.40 -12.27 33.47
CA ASP A 63 18.11 -11.26 32.44
C ASP A 63 17.66 -11.91 31.13
N ALA A 64 18.33 -12.97 30.69
CA ALA A 64 17.97 -13.69 29.48
C ALA A 64 16.59 -14.35 29.59
N VAL A 65 16.27 -14.96 30.74
CA VAL A 65 14.95 -15.51 31.04
C VAL A 65 13.90 -14.41 31.03
N HIS A 66 14.18 -13.27 31.65
CA HIS A 66 13.27 -12.13 31.67
C HIS A 66 12.98 -11.60 30.26
N LEU A 67 14.01 -11.42 29.43
CA LEU A 67 13.87 -11.00 28.03
C LEU A 67 13.07 -12.01 27.20
N MET A 68 13.33 -13.30 27.37
CA MET A 68 12.56 -14.36 26.71
C MET A 68 11.09 -14.33 27.11
N MET A 69 10.78 -14.15 28.40
CA MET A 69 9.40 -14.04 28.89
C MET A 69 8.71 -12.81 28.31
N GLN A 70 9.38 -11.65 28.29
CA GLN A 70 8.86 -10.44 27.65
C GLN A 70 8.60 -10.67 26.15
N ALA A 71 9.52 -11.31 25.43
CA ALA A 71 9.35 -11.60 24.01
C ALA A 71 8.15 -12.53 23.75
N LYS A 72 8.02 -13.60 24.55
CA LYS A 72 6.88 -14.53 24.49
C LYS A 72 5.56 -13.82 24.77
N GLN A 73 5.53 -12.88 25.71
CA GLN A 73 4.35 -12.07 26.01
C GLN A 73 4.02 -11.09 24.88
N ARG A 74 5.02 -10.43 24.28
CA ARG A 74 4.84 -9.52 23.13
C ARG A 74 4.30 -10.26 21.90
N LEU A 75 4.80 -11.46 21.63
CA LEU A 75 4.29 -12.33 20.56
C LEU A 75 2.84 -12.76 20.80
N LYS A 76 2.49 -13.14 22.03
CA LYS A 76 1.10 -13.49 22.39
C LYS A 76 0.13 -12.32 22.24
N LEU A 77 0.56 -11.11 22.57
CA LEU A 77 -0.28 -9.90 22.54
C LEU A 77 -0.35 -9.22 21.18
N GLY A 78 0.40 -9.71 20.19
CA GLY A 78 0.48 -9.05 18.89
C GLY A 78 1.07 -7.63 18.95
N LYS A 79 2.10 -7.44 19.80
CA LYS A 79 2.76 -6.14 20.04
C LYS A 79 4.23 -6.17 19.62
N THR A 80 4.53 -6.87 18.55
CA THR A 80 5.87 -6.83 17.96
C THR A 80 6.04 -5.56 17.13
N VAL A 81 7.28 -5.05 17.01
CA VAL A 81 7.60 -3.87 16.18
C VAL A 81 7.09 -4.06 14.74
N ASN A 82 7.15 -5.30 14.23
CA ASN A 82 6.66 -5.66 12.91
C ASN A 82 5.15 -5.47 12.77
N GLU A 83 4.36 -5.73 13.81
CA GLU A 83 2.90 -5.58 13.73
C GLU A 83 2.46 -4.11 13.77
N GLU A 84 3.14 -3.27 14.54
CA GLU A 84 2.85 -1.84 14.53
C GLU A 84 3.21 -1.20 13.18
N GLN A 85 4.36 -1.57 12.61
CA GLN A 85 4.76 -1.16 11.27
C GLN A 85 3.79 -1.67 10.20
N LEU A 86 3.34 -2.92 10.30
CA LEU A 86 2.36 -3.49 9.39
C LEU A 86 1.03 -2.74 9.46
N ARG A 87 0.53 -2.47 10.68
CA ARG A 87 -0.70 -1.68 10.87
C ARG A 87 -0.57 -0.27 10.32
N ALA A 88 0.59 0.38 10.49
CA ALA A 88 0.84 1.70 9.92
C ALA A 88 0.82 1.66 8.38
N HIS A 89 1.45 0.64 7.79
CA HIS A 89 1.43 0.42 6.34
C HIS A 89 0.01 0.21 5.81
N GLU A 90 -0.78 -0.66 6.45
CA GLU A 90 -2.17 -0.92 6.08
C GLU A 90 -3.03 0.34 6.13
N ARG A 91 -2.84 1.19 7.16
CA ARG A 91 -3.52 2.49 7.26
C ARG A 91 -3.14 3.41 6.09
N GLN A 92 -1.86 3.48 5.73
CA GLN A 92 -1.41 4.28 4.60
C GLN A 92 -2.01 3.79 3.28
N VAL A 93 -2.02 2.47 3.04
CA VAL A 93 -2.62 1.87 1.85
C VAL A 93 -4.12 2.21 1.78
N LYS A 94 -4.83 2.10 2.90
CA LYS A 94 -6.25 2.44 2.97
C LYS A 94 -6.51 3.91 2.65
N GLN A 95 -5.70 4.82 3.20
CA GLN A 95 -5.81 6.26 2.93
C GLN A 95 -5.51 6.59 1.46
N ASN A 96 -4.45 6.02 0.89
CA ASN A 96 -4.10 6.23 -0.53
C ASN A 96 -5.22 5.74 -1.47
N ARG A 97 -5.85 4.60 -1.16
CA ARG A 97 -7.02 4.12 -1.91
C ARG A 97 -8.20 5.08 -1.84
N GLN A 98 -8.47 5.64 -0.66
CA GLN A 98 -9.54 6.62 -0.49
C GLN A 98 -9.31 7.89 -1.32
N VAL A 99 -8.07 8.39 -1.36
CA VAL A 99 -7.69 9.51 -2.23
C VAL A 99 -7.89 9.15 -3.70
N LEU A 100 -7.36 8.00 -4.13
CA LEU A 100 -7.44 7.56 -5.52
C LEU A 100 -8.89 7.42 -6.00
N CYS A 101 -9.78 6.87 -5.18
CA CYS A 101 -11.21 6.79 -5.51
C CYS A 101 -11.80 8.18 -5.81
N ARG A 102 -11.52 9.19 -4.99
CA ARG A 102 -12.03 10.56 -5.20
C ARG A 102 -11.52 11.19 -6.49
N LEU A 103 -10.23 10.96 -6.80
CA LEU A 103 -9.62 11.47 -8.03
C LEU A 103 -10.22 10.78 -9.27
N LEU A 104 -10.41 9.46 -9.21
CA LEU A 104 -11.08 8.71 -10.27
C LEU A 104 -12.54 9.14 -10.43
N ASP A 105 -13.28 9.39 -9.35
CA ASP A 105 -14.65 9.89 -9.38
C ASP A 105 -14.72 11.28 -10.02
N ALA A 106 -13.76 12.16 -9.70
CA ALA A 106 -13.64 13.47 -10.34
C ALA A 106 -13.35 13.34 -11.84
N THR A 107 -12.43 12.46 -12.24
CA THR A 107 -12.15 12.16 -13.65
C THR A 107 -13.39 11.61 -14.36
N PHE A 108 -14.07 10.64 -13.75
CA PHE A 108 -15.27 10.01 -14.29
C PHE A 108 -16.41 11.01 -14.45
N TYR A 109 -16.61 11.90 -13.46
CA TYR A 109 -17.57 12.99 -13.55
C TYR A 109 -17.30 13.88 -14.76
N LEU A 110 -16.07 14.35 -14.94
CA LEU A 110 -15.71 15.20 -16.07
C LEU A 110 -15.89 14.49 -17.41
N ALA A 111 -15.48 13.23 -17.51
CA ALA A 111 -15.67 12.42 -18.70
C ALA A 111 -17.15 12.24 -19.04
N LYS A 112 -17.99 11.94 -18.05
CA LYS A 112 -19.44 11.79 -18.23
C LYS A 112 -20.12 13.10 -18.67
N GLN A 113 -19.62 14.24 -18.22
CA GLN A 113 -20.14 15.56 -18.63
C GLN A 113 -19.52 16.07 -19.94
N ASN A 114 -18.64 15.29 -20.58
CA ASN A 114 -17.85 15.71 -21.74
C ASN A 114 -17.07 17.01 -21.50
N LEU A 115 -16.53 17.17 -20.29
CA LEU A 115 -15.75 18.35 -19.90
C LEU A 115 -14.25 18.06 -20.04
N PRO A 116 -13.47 19.00 -20.62
CA PRO A 116 -12.03 18.83 -20.71
C PRO A 116 -11.41 18.79 -19.32
N LEU A 117 -10.50 17.86 -19.06
CA LEU A 117 -9.82 17.77 -17.76
C LEU A 117 -8.89 18.96 -17.54
N ARG A 118 -8.16 19.36 -18.58
CA ARG A 118 -7.03 20.27 -18.49
C ARG A 118 -7.35 21.71 -18.84
N GLY A 119 -6.67 22.62 -18.16
CA GLY A 119 -6.66 24.04 -18.49
C GLY A 119 -5.53 24.40 -19.46
N HIS A 120 -5.54 25.64 -19.96
CA HIS A 120 -4.45 26.15 -20.82
C HIS A 120 -3.09 26.16 -20.08
N ARG A 121 -3.12 26.29 -18.76
CA ARG A 121 -1.94 26.31 -17.89
C ARG A 121 -2.30 25.71 -16.54
N GLU A 122 -1.65 24.61 -16.17
CA GLU A 122 -1.82 23.95 -14.88
C GLU A 122 -0.60 24.25 -14.00
N THR A 123 -0.83 24.69 -12.76
CA THR A 123 0.24 24.86 -11.77
C THR A 123 0.02 23.84 -10.67
N LEU A 124 0.98 22.94 -10.46
CA LEU A 124 0.81 21.91 -9.43
C LEU A 124 0.89 22.53 -8.02
N PRO A 125 0.02 22.12 -7.06
CA PRO A 125 -0.03 22.68 -5.71
C PRO A 125 1.27 22.56 -4.90
N SER A 126 2.14 21.61 -5.23
CA SER A 126 3.44 21.41 -4.54
C SER A 126 4.45 22.53 -4.81
N THR A 127 4.20 23.37 -5.81
CA THR A 127 4.98 24.59 -6.04
C THR A 127 4.45 25.67 -5.09
N ARG A 128 4.83 25.58 -3.82
CA ARG A 128 4.46 26.57 -2.80
C ARG A 128 5.03 27.94 -3.18
N GLN A 129 4.18 28.78 -3.77
CA GLN A 129 3.89 30.12 -3.31
C GLN A 129 2.61 30.55 -4.02
N THR A 130 1.51 30.66 -3.27
CA THR A 130 0.45 31.58 -3.62
C THR A 130 1.10 32.94 -3.86
N GLN A 131 1.19 33.41 -5.10
CA GLN A 131 0.70 34.73 -5.49
C GLN A 131 1.13 35.17 -6.90
N TYR A 132 0.13 35.67 -7.64
CA TYR A 132 0.20 36.53 -8.82
C TYR A 132 0.62 35.89 -10.14
N THR A 133 -0.41 35.61 -10.95
CA THR A 133 -0.33 35.84 -12.38
C THR A 133 -0.04 37.31 -12.67
N CYS A 134 0.60 37.56 -13.83
CA CYS A 134 0.62 38.86 -14.46
C CYS A 134 -0.82 39.46 -14.49
N GLY A 135 -1.08 40.44 -13.62
CA GLY A 135 -2.36 41.16 -13.58
C GLY A 135 -3.37 40.75 -12.47
N GLY A 136 -3.01 39.89 -11.51
CA GLY A 136 -3.80 39.71 -10.28
C GLY A 136 -5.09 38.88 -10.42
N LYS A 137 -5.26 38.09 -11.49
CA LYS A 137 -6.42 37.19 -11.66
C LYS A 137 -6.09 35.77 -11.20
N VAL A 138 -6.98 35.16 -10.42
CA VAL A 138 -6.94 33.72 -10.09
C VAL A 138 -6.89 32.95 -11.41
N GLN A 139 -5.85 32.15 -11.61
CA GLN A 139 -5.67 31.39 -12.83
C GLN A 139 -6.52 30.12 -12.76
N ASN A 140 -7.36 29.91 -13.76
CA ASN A 140 -8.07 28.64 -13.92
C ASN A 140 -7.05 27.56 -14.33
N GLU A 141 -6.86 26.57 -13.44
CA GLU A 141 -5.89 25.47 -13.63
C GLU A 141 -6.49 24.26 -14.37
N GLY A 142 -7.72 24.37 -14.89
CA GLY A 142 -8.42 23.27 -15.54
C GLY A 142 -9.48 22.64 -14.66
N ASN A 143 -10.46 22.00 -15.30
CA ASN A 143 -11.64 21.49 -14.59
C ASN A 143 -11.29 20.40 -13.58
N PHE A 144 -10.27 19.56 -13.86
CA PHE A 144 -9.85 18.51 -12.94
C PHE A 144 -9.30 19.09 -11.63
N LEU A 145 -8.32 19.99 -11.72
CA LEU A 145 -7.69 20.58 -10.54
C LEU A 145 -8.68 21.46 -9.76
N GLU A 146 -9.52 22.26 -10.43
CA GLU A 146 -10.52 23.07 -9.76
C GLU A 146 -11.61 22.22 -9.09
N LEU A 147 -12.03 21.12 -9.70
CA LEU A 147 -12.96 20.18 -9.08
C LEU A 147 -12.34 19.51 -7.85
N VAL A 148 -11.09 19.06 -7.93
CA VAL A 148 -10.36 18.47 -6.79
C VAL A 148 -10.20 19.48 -5.65
N LYS A 149 -9.88 20.75 -5.96
CA LYS A 149 -9.84 21.84 -4.97
C LYS A 149 -11.21 22.13 -4.35
N LEU A 150 -12.29 22.01 -5.11
CA LEU A 150 -13.64 22.17 -4.59
C LEU A 150 -13.98 21.03 -3.63
N LEU A 151 -13.72 19.78 -4.03
CA LEU A 151 -13.98 18.59 -3.22
C LEU A 151 -13.18 18.60 -1.92
N SER A 152 -11.94 19.08 -1.95
CA SER A 152 -11.09 19.15 -0.75
C SER A 152 -11.62 20.13 0.31
N LYS A 153 -12.46 21.10 -0.04
CA LYS A 153 -13.14 21.95 0.96
C LYS A 153 -14.09 21.17 1.85
N TYR A 154 -14.63 20.06 1.36
CA TYR A 154 -15.61 19.24 2.06
C TYR A 154 -15.06 17.87 2.49
N ASP A 155 -13.90 17.48 1.95
CA ASP A 155 -13.28 16.19 2.22
C ASP A 155 -11.93 16.34 2.91
N GLY A 156 -11.90 16.05 4.21
CA GLY A 156 -10.68 16.18 5.03
C GLY A 156 -9.54 15.24 4.62
N ILE A 157 -9.84 14.07 4.04
CA ILE A 157 -8.82 13.13 3.56
C ILE A 157 -8.13 13.72 2.33
N LEU A 158 -8.92 14.24 1.38
CA LEU A 158 -8.41 14.87 0.18
C LEU A 158 -7.68 16.18 0.50
N ALA A 159 -8.20 16.98 1.42
CA ALA A 159 -7.55 18.21 1.89
C ALA A 159 -6.16 17.93 2.49
N ASN A 160 -6.09 16.93 3.39
CA ASN A 160 -4.83 16.53 3.99
C ASN A 160 -3.86 16.03 2.92
N HIS A 161 -4.33 15.17 2.01
CA HIS A 161 -3.49 14.66 0.90
C HIS A 161 -2.90 15.79 0.06
N ILE A 162 -3.71 16.75 -0.38
CA ILE A 162 -3.22 17.89 -1.20
C ILE A 162 -2.17 18.70 -0.43
N ALA A 163 -2.31 18.85 0.89
CA ALA A 163 -1.38 19.62 1.71
C ALA A 163 -0.06 18.86 2.01
N THR A 164 -0.12 17.54 2.17
CA THR A 164 1.01 16.72 2.64
C THR A 164 1.71 15.91 1.55
N ALA A 165 1.03 15.65 0.43
CA ALA A 165 1.56 14.76 -0.60
C ALA A 165 2.86 15.33 -1.20
N GLN A 166 3.88 14.46 -1.25
CA GLN A 166 5.10 14.73 -1.99
C GLN A 166 4.80 14.65 -3.50
N MET A 167 5.55 15.39 -4.32
CA MET A 167 5.30 15.58 -5.75
C MET A 167 4.85 14.30 -6.48
N ASN A 168 5.62 13.22 -6.35
CA ASN A 168 5.39 11.95 -7.03
C ASN A 168 4.15 11.17 -6.53
N ALA A 169 3.64 11.49 -5.34
CA ALA A 169 2.47 10.85 -4.73
C ALA A 169 1.23 11.75 -4.73
N SER A 170 1.27 12.90 -5.43
CA SER A 170 0.13 13.81 -5.49
C SER A 170 -1.03 13.24 -6.32
N TYR A 171 -0.72 12.48 -7.37
CA TYR A 171 -1.67 11.98 -8.38
C TYR A 171 -2.40 13.06 -9.18
N LEU A 172 -1.92 14.30 -9.15
CA LEU A 172 -2.56 15.45 -9.80
C LEU A 172 -1.93 15.83 -11.14
N SER A 173 -0.81 15.20 -11.51
CA SER A 173 -0.05 15.57 -12.70
C SER A 173 -0.83 15.26 -13.99
N PRO A 174 -0.56 16.00 -15.08
CA PRO A 174 -1.14 15.71 -16.38
C PRO A 174 -0.95 14.26 -16.81
N GLN A 175 0.21 13.66 -16.51
CA GLN A 175 0.52 12.27 -16.85
C GLN A 175 -0.44 11.31 -16.13
N ILE A 176 -0.66 11.49 -14.82
CA ILE A 176 -1.58 10.65 -14.06
C ILE A 176 -3.04 10.87 -14.51
N GLN A 177 -3.43 12.10 -14.85
CA GLN A 177 -4.75 12.36 -15.44
C GLN A 177 -4.96 11.58 -16.74
N ASN A 178 -3.92 11.47 -17.60
CA ASN A 178 -3.95 10.64 -18.81
C ASN A 178 -4.09 9.15 -18.47
N GLU A 179 -3.40 8.67 -17.44
CA GLU A 179 -3.52 7.28 -16.99
C GLU A 179 -4.93 6.97 -16.48
N PHE A 180 -5.55 7.89 -15.73
CA PHE A 180 -6.93 7.74 -15.25
C PHE A 180 -7.91 7.62 -16.42
N ILE A 181 -7.88 8.56 -17.36
CA ILE A 181 -8.82 8.54 -18.49
C ILE A 181 -8.58 7.34 -19.41
N SER A 182 -7.31 6.96 -19.66
CA SER A 182 -6.97 5.77 -20.43
C SER A 182 -7.48 4.49 -19.76
N THR A 183 -7.32 4.38 -18.43
CA THR A 183 -7.80 3.23 -17.67
C THR A 183 -9.33 3.14 -17.70
N LEU A 184 -10.02 4.27 -17.52
CA LEU A 184 -11.49 4.32 -17.62
C LEU A 184 -11.96 3.93 -19.02
N ALA A 185 -11.37 4.53 -20.07
CA ALA A 185 -11.69 4.24 -21.46
C ALA A 185 -11.47 2.75 -21.79
N SER A 186 -10.36 2.17 -21.33
CA SER A 186 -10.06 0.75 -21.52
C SER A 186 -11.13 -0.15 -20.89
N ASN A 187 -11.53 0.13 -19.65
CA ASN A 187 -12.57 -0.65 -18.97
C ASN A 187 -13.93 -0.53 -19.66
N VAL A 188 -14.33 0.68 -20.05
CA VAL A 188 -15.58 0.91 -20.78
C VAL A 188 -15.56 0.15 -22.10
N ARG A 189 -14.50 0.27 -22.89
CA ARG A 189 -14.32 -0.44 -24.16
C ARG A 189 -14.35 -1.96 -23.97
N SER A 190 -13.66 -2.49 -22.96
CA SER A 190 -13.70 -3.93 -22.65
C SER A 190 -15.11 -4.40 -22.30
N SER A 191 -15.90 -3.61 -21.55
CA SER A 191 -17.31 -3.92 -21.27
C SER A 191 -18.13 -3.96 -22.56
N ILE A 192 -17.99 -2.93 -23.40
CA ILE A 192 -18.71 -2.83 -24.69
C ILE A 192 -18.39 -4.04 -25.56
N ILE A 193 -17.11 -4.37 -25.72
CA ILE A 193 -16.68 -5.51 -26.53
C ILE A 193 -17.23 -6.82 -25.97
N SER A 194 -17.28 -6.97 -24.64
CA SER A 194 -17.88 -8.15 -24.01
C SER A 194 -19.37 -8.25 -24.32
N GLU A 195 -20.10 -7.15 -24.20
CA GLU A 195 -21.55 -7.08 -24.50
C GLU A 195 -21.83 -7.42 -25.97
N VAL A 196 -21.05 -6.84 -26.90
CA VAL A 196 -21.19 -7.11 -28.34
C VAL A 196 -20.89 -8.57 -28.66
N LYS A 197 -19.87 -9.18 -28.03
CA LYS A 197 -19.53 -10.60 -28.25
C LYS A 197 -20.61 -11.56 -27.74
N SER A 198 -21.36 -11.18 -26.70
CA SER A 198 -22.49 -11.96 -26.20
C SER A 198 -23.78 -11.74 -27.00
N ALA A 199 -23.89 -10.64 -27.73
CA ALA A 199 -25.09 -10.31 -28.49
C ALA A 199 -25.28 -11.28 -29.66
N HIS A 200 -26.51 -11.75 -29.85
CA HIS A 200 -26.85 -12.64 -30.97
C HIS A 200 -26.80 -11.89 -32.32
N TYR A 201 -27.14 -10.61 -32.32
CA TYR A 201 -27.07 -9.74 -33.48
C TYR A 201 -26.33 -8.44 -33.13
N TYR A 202 -25.43 -8.01 -34.00
CA TYR A 202 -24.79 -6.70 -33.95
C TYR A 202 -24.65 -6.13 -35.37
N GLY A 203 -24.65 -4.80 -35.47
CA GLY A 203 -24.39 -4.04 -36.68
C GLY A 203 -23.20 -3.11 -36.47
N VAL A 204 -22.45 -2.89 -37.54
CA VAL A 204 -21.35 -1.92 -37.60
C VAL A 204 -21.69 -0.90 -38.66
N ILE A 205 -21.70 0.37 -38.29
CA ILE A 205 -21.87 1.50 -39.21
C ILE A 205 -20.52 2.20 -39.27
N LEU A 206 -20.04 2.40 -40.49
CA LEU A 206 -18.79 3.10 -40.79
C LEU A 206 -19.17 4.35 -41.56
N ASP A 207 -18.78 5.52 -41.05
CA ASP A 207 -19.01 6.80 -41.74
C ASP A 207 -17.71 7.58 -41.80
N SER A 208 -17.40 8.13 -42.99
CA SER A 208 -16.18 8.89 -43.23
C SER A 208 -16.50 10.26 -43.81
N THR A 209 -15.88 11.29 -43.25
CA THR A 209 -16.06 12.68 -43.68
C THR A 209 -14.70 13.36 -43.82
N ILE A 210 -14.53 14.18 -44.86
CA ILE A 210 -13.29 14.95 -45.04
C ILE A 210 -13.44 16.28 -44.30
N ASP A 211 -12.49 16.57 -43.41
CA ASP A 211 -12.47 17.85 -42.68
C ASP A 211 -11.91 19.00 -43.53
N ILE A 212 -11.93 20.22 -42.98
CA ILE A 212 -11.45 21.44 -43.64
C ILE A 212 -9.94 21.41 -43.97
N SER A 213 -9.18 20.50 -43.35
CA SER A 213 -7.76 20.29 -43.62
C SER A 213 -7.50 19.18 -44.64
N HIS A 214 -8.56 18.70 -45.30
CA HIS A 214 -8.54 17.58 -46.23
C HIS A 214 -8.06 16.26 -45.59
N VAL A 215 -8.25 16.12 -44.28
CA VAL A 215 -7.99 14.87 -43.57
C VAL A 215 -9.29 14.10 -43.44
N ASP A 216 -9.24 12.82 -43.80
CA ASP A 216 -10.37 11.91 -43.66
C ASP A 216 -10.58 11.56 -42.18
N GLN A 217 -11.74 11.90 -41.65
CA GLN A 217 -12.20 11.57 -40.32
C GLN A 217 -13.14 10.38 -40.43
N PHE A 218 -12.79 9.29 -39.76
CA PHE A 218 -13.50 8.02 -39.82
C PHE A 218 -14.12 7.70 -38.47
N SER A 219 -15.41 7.40 -38.46
CA SER A 219 -16.17 7.04 -37.26
C SER A 219 -16.69 5.60 -37.35
N VAL A 220 -16.72 4.91 -36.20
CA VAL A 220 -17.24 3.55 -36.08
C VAL A 220 -18.34 3.54 -35.05
N CYS A 221 -19.55 3.18 -35.47
CA CYS A 221 -20.69 3.00 -34.58
C CYS A 221 -21.06 1.52 -34.48
N LEU A 222 -21.11 1.02 -33.24
CA LEU A 222 -21.55 -0.32 -32.90
C LEU A 222 -22.99 -0.27 -32.37
N ARG A 223 -23.86 -1.06 -33.01
CA ARG A 223 -25.26 -1.23 -32.59
C ARG A 223 -25.51 -2.69 -32.24
N TYR A 224 -26.00 -2.96 -31.04
CA TYR A 224 -26.28 -4.32 -30.57
C TYR A 224 -27.50 -4.36 -29.67
N VAL A 225 -28.11 -5.55 -29.56
CA VAL A 225 -29.23 -5.81 -28.66
C VAL A 225 -28.66 -6.52 -27.43
N ASP A 226 -28.88 -5.94 -26.25
CA ASP A 226 -28.44 -6.57 -25.00
C ASP A 226 -29.33 -7.76 -24.61
N GLU A 227 -28.90 -8.57 -23.64
CA GLU A 227 -29.66 -9.74 -23.18
C GLU A 227 -31.06 -9.40 -22.63
N GLN A 228 -31.28 -8.13 -22.24
CA GLN A 228 -32.58 -7.63 -21.79
C GLN A 228 -33.46 -7.13 -22.94
N SER A 229 -33.03 -7.36 -24.19
CA SER A 229 -33.69 -6.88 -25.41
C SER A 229 -33.76 -5.35 -25.52
N VAL A 230 -32.82 -4.64 -24.90
CA VAL A 230 -32.70 -3.18 -25.01
C VAL A 230 -31.67 -2.83 -26.08
N TYR A 231 -32.05 -1.91 -26.97
CA TYR A 231 -31.16 -1.38 -28.01
C TYR A 231 -30.10 -0.46 -27.40
N ARG A 232 -28.84 -0.67 -27.79
CA ARG A 232 -27.73 0.21 -27.41
C ARG A 232 -26.96 0.68 -28.65
N ASP A 233 -26.76 2.00 -28.72
CA ASP A 233 -25.91 2.66 -29.69
C ASP A 233 -24.65 3.16 -28.98
N LYS A 234 -23.46 2.80 -29.48
CA LYS A 234 -22.18 3.29 -28.96
C LYS A 234 -21.24 3.66 -30.10
N GLU A 235 -20.72 4.87 -30.03
CA GLU A 235 -19.77 5.45 -30.99
C GLU A 235 -18.36 5.41 -30.39
N GLU A 236 -17.39 4.94 -31.18
CA GLU A 236 -15.95 5.09 -30.91
C GLU A 236 -15.32 6.15 -31.82
#